data_AF-A0A4P9YVQ5-F1
#
_entry.id   AF-A0A4P9YVQ5-F1
#
_cell.length_a   1.000
_cell.length_b   1.000
_cell.length_c   1.000
_cell.angle_alpha   90.00
_cell.angle_beta   90.00
_cell.angle_gamma   90.00
#
_symmetry.space_group_name_H-M   'P 1'
#
loop_
_entity.id
_entity.type
_entity.pdbx_description
1 polymer ?
#
loop_
_entity_poly.entity_id
_entity_poly.type
_entity_poly.pdbx_seq_one_letter_code
_entity_poly.pdbx_strand_id
1 'polypeptide(L)'
;MSDWIAFKTVKAMRTLADAFFRKRYLHRAVTLETVAAVPGMVAGMHRHLTSLRRMRHDGGWIGHLLAEAENERMHLLTWMKVAQPTWLERSVVFTVQGIFFTAYFTFYMFAPKTSHRIVGYLEEEAIISYTQMLKEIDEGRIPNRPAPDIAINYWNLPKSATIRDVTLAIRADEAMHRDANHDFADRLLTGRENLRKEAEDLPCVKNPSAEFPATAGLKGEYSNNNNNTSNKDVA
;
A
#
# COMPACT_ATOMS: atom_id res chain seq x y z
N MET A 1 8.10 14.83 -20.51
CA MET A 1 8.25 13.71 -21.49
C MET A 1 8.08 12.33 -20.83
N SER A 2 8.57 12.12 -19.59
CA SER A 2 8.44 10.85 -18.84
C SER A 2 7.01 10.43 -18.51
N ASP A 3 6.14 11.37 -18.13
CA ASP A 3 4.86 11.03 -17.49
C ASP A 3 3.85 10.49 -18.49
N TRP A 4 3.88 11.00 -19.72
CA TRP A 4 3.11 10.46 -20.83
C TRP A 4 3.53 9.04 -21.20
N ILE A 5 4.83 8.73 -21.13
CA ILE A 5 5.34 7.37 -21.34
C ILE A 5 4.82 6.47 -20.23
N ALA A 6 4.93 6.89 -18.96
CA ALA A 6 4.40 6.14 -17.82
C ALA A 6 2.90 5.83 -17.97
N PHE A 7 2.10 6.85 -18.27
CA PHE A 7 0.67 6.71 -18.48
C PHE A 7 0.34 5.73 -19.61
N LYS A 8 0.99 5.88 -20.77
CA LYS A 8 0.76 4.97 -21.91
C LYS A 8 1.18 3.53 -21.61
N THR A 9 2.29 3.34 -20.91
CA THR A 9 2.74 2.02 -20.48
C THR A 9 1.70 1.36 -19.60
N VAL A 10 1.14 2.08 -18.62
CA VAL A 10 0.08 1.55 -17.75
C VAL A 10 -1.19 1.22 -18.53
N LYS A 11 -1.66 2.09 -19.42
CA LYS A 11 -2.84 1.79 -20.24
C LYS A 11 -2.64 0.57 -21.15
N ALA A 12 -1.44 0.38 -21.69
CA ALA A 12 -1.11 -0.80 -22.47
C ALA A 12 -1.13 -2.08 -21.61
N MET A 13 -0.48 -2.06 -20.44
CA MET A 13 -0.50 -3.18 -19.50
C MET A 13 -1.92 -3.52 -19.04
N ARG A 14 -2.73 -2.50 -18.74
CA ARG A 14 -4.14 -2.65 -18.37
C ARG A 14 -4.94 -3.39 -19.44
N THR A 15 -4.79 -2.98 -20.70
CA THR A 15 -5.48 -3.60 -21.82
C THR A 15 -5.12 -5.09 -21.97
N LEU A 16 -3.85 -5.44 -21.80
CA LEU A 16 -3.39 -6.82 -21.82
C LEU A 16 -3.94 -7.65 -20.65
N ALA A 17 -3.93 -7.09 -19.44
CA ALA A 17 -4.46 -7.74 -18.26
C ALA A 17 -5.98 -7.99 -18.37
N ASP A 18 -6.74 -7.01 -18.84
CA ASP A 18 -8.19 -7.15 -19.03
C ASP A 18 -8.53 -8.22 -20.09
N ALA A 19 -7.74 -8.29 -21.17
CA ALA A 19 -7.90 -9.33 -22.18
C ALA A 19 -7.63 -10.73 -21.63
N PHE A 20 -6.63 -10.88 -20.76
CA PHE A 20 -6.25 -12.16 -20.15
C PHE A 20 -7.24 -12.64 -19.09
N PHE A 21 -7.63 -11.78 -18.16
CA PHE A 21 -8.46 -12.16 -17.00
C PHE A 21 -9.97 -12.04 -17.23
N ARG A 22 -10.41 -11.22 -18.20
CA ARG A 22 -11.84 -10.93 -18.45
C ARG A 22 -12.56 -10.54 -17.13
N LYS A 23 -13.70 -11.17 -16.83
CA LYS A 23 -14.51 -10.91 -15.61
C LYS A 23 -14.06 -11.70 -14.37
N ARG A 24 -12.88 -12.33 -14.36
CA ARG A 24 -12.39 -13.10 -13.20
C ARG A 24 -11.73 -12.18 -12.17
N TYR A 25 -12.51 -11.33 -11.52
CA TYR A 25 -11.99 -10.27 -10.62
C TYR A 25 -11.10 -10.79 -9.49
N LEU A 26 -11.47 -11.88 -8.82
CA LEU A 26 -10.68 -12.46 -7.73
C LEU A 26 -9.33 -13.04 -8.20
N HIS A 27 -9.33 -13.76 -9.32
CA HIS A 27 -8.10 -14.30 -9.91
C HIS A 27 -7.21 -13.19 -10.46
N ARG A 28 -7.83 -12.13 -11.00
CA ARG A 28 -7.17 -10.91 -11.44
C ARG A 28 -6.50 -10.21 -10.26
N ALA A 29 -7.22 -9.97 -9.17
CA ALA A 29 -6.67 -9.38 -7.95
C ALA A 29 -5.46 -10.18 -7.46
N VAL A 30 -5.63 -11.48 -7.19
CA VAL A 30 -4.52 -12.36 -6.75
C VAL A 30 -3.29 -12.27 -7.66
N THR A 31 -3.47 -12.21 -8.98
CA THR A 31 -2.31 -12.11 -9.89
C THR A 31 -1.71 -10.71 -9.92
N LEU A 32 -2.53 -9.65 -9.86
CA LEU A 32 -2.04 -8.28 -9.87
C LEU A 32 -1.33 -7.91 -8.56
N GLU A 33 -1.85 -8.36 -7.40
CA GLU A 33 -1.20 -8.13 -6.09
C GLU A 33 0.23 -8.70 -6.04
N THR A 34 0.48 -9.82 -6.74
CA THR A 34 1.84 -10.41 -6.79
C THR A 34 2.84 -9.51 -7.53
N VAL A 35 2.35 -8.69 -8.46
CA VAL A 35 3.15 -7.74 -9.22
C VAL A 35 3.23 -6.40 -8.48
N ALA A 36 2.15 -5.97 -7.84
CA ALA A 36 2.06 -4.72 -7.08
C ALA A 36 3.00 -4.68 -5.85
N ALA A 37 3.29 -5.83 -5.23
CA ALA A 37 4.26 -5.89 -4.13
C ALA A 37 5.74 -5.72 -4.55
N VAL A 38 6.06 -5.74 -5.85
CA VAL A 38 7.45 -5.71 -6.34
C VAL A 38 8.07 -4.30 -6.37
N PRO A 39 7.39 -3.26 -6.88
CA PRO A 39 7.95 -1.92 -7.00
C PRO A 39 8.48 -1.31 -5.70
N GLY A 40 7.69 -1.31 -4.62
CA GLY A 40 8.12 -0.81 -3.31
C GLY A 40 9.36 -1.53 -2.79
N MET A 41 9.43 -2.86 -2.95
CA MET A 41 10.58 -3.67 -2.56
C MET A 41 11.83 -3.31 -3.37
N VAL A 42 11.71 -3.19 -4.68
CA VAL A 42 12.82 -2.79 -5.57
C VAL A 42 13.32 -1.39 -5.24
N ALA A 43 12.41 -0.43 -5.08
CA ALA A 43 12.74 0.95 -4.79
C ALA A 43 13.40 1.07 -3.40
N GLY A 44 12.82 0.44 -2.38
CA GLY A 44 13.34 0.39 -1.02
C GLY A 44 14.72 -0.25 -0.95
N MET A 45 14.91 -1.40 -1.60
CA MET A 45 16.21 -2.08 -1.72
C MET A 45 17.25 -1.20 -2.42
N HIS A 46 16.89 -0.59 -3.56
CA HIS A 46 17.80 0.27 -4.31
C HIS A 46 18.27 1.47 -3.47
N ARG A 47 17.32 2.15 -2.79
CA ARG A 47 17.63 3.27 -1.90
C ARG A 47 18.45 2.84 -0.69
N HIS A 48 18.13 1.69 -0.08
CA HIS A 48 18.89 1.11 1.02
C HIS A 48 20.36 0.88 0.64
N LEU A 49 20.61 0.18 -0.47
CA LEU A 49 21.96 -0.07 -0.95
C LEU A 49 22.69 1.23 -1.34
N THR A 50 21.96 2.23 -1.84
CA THR A 50 22.53 3.55 -2.16
C THR A 50 22.93 4.31 -0.89
N SER A 51 22.10 4.28 0.14
CA SER A 51 22.38 4.86 1.46
C SER A 51 23.63 4.25 2.08
N LEU A 52 23.75 2.91 2.05
CA LEU A 52 24.94 2.19 2.52
C LEU A 52 26.20 2.59 1.74
N ARG A 53 26.17 2.52 0.40
CA ARG A 53 27.36 2.82 -0.43
C ARG A 53 27.81 4.28 -0.35
N ARG A 54 26.87 5.20 -0.08
CA ARG A 54 27.16 6.64 0.04
C ARG A 54 27.39 7.07 1.49
N MET A 55 27.19 6.19 2.47
CA MET A 55 27.26 6.49 3.91
C MET A 55 26.39 7.70 4.29
N ARG A 56 25.16 7.75 3.77
CA ARG A 56 24.24 8.89 3.95
C ARG A 56 22.87 8.43 4.40
N HIS A 57 22.24 9.24 5.23
CA HIS A 57 20.86 9.08 5.61
C HIS A 57 19.92 9.15 4.39
N ASP A 58 18.93 8.26 4.29
CA ASP A 58 18.03 8.12 3.13
C ASP A 58 16.92 9.17 3.05
N GLY A 59 16.53 9.75 4.20
CA GLY A 59 15.48 10.76 4.29
C GLY A 59 14.08 10.21 4.60
N GLY A 60 13.96 8.90 4.86
CA GLY A 60 12.73 8.26 5.34
C GLY A 60 11.97 7.45 4.28
N TRP A 61 12.51 7.32 3.07
CA TRP A 61 11.87 6.62 1.96
C TRP A 61 11.89 5.11 2.12
N ILE A 62 13.01 4.53 2.57
CA ILE A 62 13.18 3.07 2.66
C ILE A 62 12.04 2.45 3.48
N GLY A 63 11.75 3.00 4.67
CA GLY A 63 10.69 2.48 5.53
C GLY A 63 9.32 2.54 4.87
N HIS A 64 9.01 3.65 4.19
CA HIS A 64 7.75 3.84 3.50
C HIS A 64 7.57 2.85 2.34
N LEU A 65 8.59 2.70 1.49
CA LEU A 65 8.56 1.81 0.32
C LEU A 65 8.49 0.33 0.69
N LEU A 66 9.14 -0.07 1.78
CA LEU A 66 9.06 -1.44 2.28
C LEU A 66 7.70 -1.71 2.96
N ALA A 67 7.11 -0.71 3.61
CA ALA A 67 5.76 -0.82 4.17
C ALA A 67 4.68 -0.94 3.07
N GLU A 68 4.81 -0.19 1.97
CA GLU A 68 3.97 -0.34 0.76
C GLU A 68 4.08 -1.78 0.22
N ALA A 69 5.29 -2.29 -0.01
CA ALA A 69 5.48 -3.66 -0.49
C ALA A 69 4.90 -4.74 0.46
N GLU A 70 4.97 -4.51 1.77
CA GLU A 70 4.33 -5.38 2.75
C GLU A 70 2.80 -5.28 2.69
N ASN A 71 2.25 -4.08 2.54
CA ASN A 71 0.81 -3.86 2.47
C ASN A 71 0.21 -4.58 1.25
N GLU A 72 0.80 -4.41 0.06
CA GLU A 72 0.44 -5.13 -1.17
C GLU A 72 0.51 -6.66 -0.98
N ARG A 73 1.55 -7.16 -0.29
CA ARG A 73 1.65 -8.59 0.06
C ARG A 73 0.50 -9.04 0.98
N MET A 74 0.02 -8.17 1.87
CA MET A 74 -1.12 -8.47 2.73
C MET A 74 -2.46 -8.47 1.97
N HIS A 75 -2.59 -7.66 0.91
CA HIS A 75 -3.72 -7.76 -0.02
C HIS A 75 -3.74 -9.14 -0.68
N LEU A 76 -2.61 -9.58 -1.24
CA LEU A 76 -2.46 -10.90 -1.83
C LEU A 76 -2.87 -12.02 -0.86
N LEU A 77 -2.28 -12.04 0.34
CA LEU A 77 -2.53 -13.10 1.32
C LEU A 77 -3.99 -13.12 1.78
N THR A 78 -4.63 -11.96 1.84
CA THR A 78 -6.06 -11.83 2.11
C THR A 78 -6.88 -12.45 0.99
N TRP A 79 -6.62 -12.10 -0.27
CA TRP A 79 -7.35 -12.66 -1.40
C TRP A 79 -7.11 -14.15 -1.58
N MET A 80 -5.94 -14.67 -1.22
CA MET A 80 -5.69 -16.12 -1.22
C MET A 80 -6.61 -16.87 -0.24
N LYS A 81 -7.02 -16.26 0.89
CA LYS A 81 -8.03 -16.89 1.79
C LYS A 81 -9.43 -16.93 1.17
N VAL A 82 -9.67 -16.10 0.16
CA VAL A 82 -10.94 -16.00 -0.56
C VAL A 82 -10.91 -16.91 -1.79
N ALA A 83 -9.87 -16.84 -2.61
CA ALA A 83 -9.69 -17.63 -3.83
C ALA A 83 -8.30 -18.28 -3.82
N GLN A 84 -8.27 -19.62 -3.82
CA GLN A 84 -7.02 -20.37 -3.86
C GLN A 84 -6.50 -20.45 -5.31
N PRO A 85 -5.29 -19.98 -5.60
CA PRO A 85 -4.73 -20.07 -6.93
C PRO A 85 -4.37 -21.52 -7.27
N THR A 86 -4.65 -21.91 -8.51
CA THR A 86 -4.26 -23.19 -9.09
C THR A 86 -2.74 -23.29 -9.30
N TRP A 87 -2.22 -24.50 -9.51
CA TRP A 87 -0.79 -24.69 -9.80
C TRP A 87 -0.36 -23.92 -11.05
N LEU A 88 -1.22 -23.84 -12.07
CA LEU A 88 -0.95 -23.11 -13.32
C LEU A 88 -0.85 -21.60 -13.05
N GLU A 89 -1.78 -21.04 -12.28
CA GLU A 89 -1.74 -19.63 -11.89
C GLU A 89 -0.48 -19.32 -11.06
N ARG A 90 -0.07 -20.21 -10.17
CA ARG A 90 1.18 -20.06 -9.41
C ARG A 90 2.42 -20.10 -10.30
N SER A 91 2.45 -20.98 -11.31
CA SER A 91 3.53 -21.00 -12.30
C SER A 91 3.57 -19.71 -13.13
N VAL A 92 2.41 -19.19 -13.54
CA VAL A 92 2.31 -17.90 -14.24
C VAL A 92 2.82 -16.77 -13.36
N VAL A 93 2.40 -16.70 -12.10
CA VAL A 93 2.89 -15.71 -11.13
C VAL A 93 4.40 -15.78 -11.00
N PHE A 94 4.99 -16.97 -10.83
CA PHE A 94 6.44 -17.14 -10.73
C PHE A 94 7.17 -16.58 -11.97
N THR A 95 6.71 -16.92 -13.17
CA THR A 95 7.32 -16.43 -14.42
C THR A 95 7.17 -14.92 -14.58
N VAL A 96 5.96 -14.39 -14.38
CA VAL A 96 5.67 -12.95 -14.51
C VAL A 96 6.48 -12.16 -13.50
N GLN A 97 6.54 -12.61 -12.25
CA GLN A 97 7.30 -11.95 -11.19
C GLN A 97 8.80 -11.91 -11.52
N GLY A 98 9.39 -12.99 -12.03
CA GLY A 98 10.81 -13.02 -12.43
C GLY A 98 11.13 -12.04 -13.57
N ILE A 99 10.28 -11.99 -14.60
CA ILE A 99 10.44 -11.05 -15.72
C ILE A 99 10.24 -9.61 -15.24
N PHE A 100 9.15 -9.35 -14.51
CA PHE A 100 8.78 -8.02 -14.06
C PHE A 100 9.80 -7.45 -13.07
N PHE A 101 10.25 -8.24 -12.09
CA PHE A 101 11.32 -7.85 -11.17
C PHE A 101 12.57 -7.42 -11.92
N THR A 102 13.04 -8.24 -12.86
CA THR A 102 14.28 -7.96 -13.60
C THR A 102 14.15 -6.69 -14.45
N ALA A 103 13.03 -6.55 -15.17
CA ALA A 103 12.76 -5.39 -16.01
C ALA A 103 12.59 -4.11 -15.18
N TYR A 104 11.79 -4.15 -14.10
CA TYR A 104 11.52 -3.01 -13.26
C TYR A 104 12.76 -2.59 -12.45
N PHE A 105 13.53 -3.53 -11.89
CA PHE A 105 14.80 -3.24 -11.22
C PHE A 105 15.77 -2.52 -12.16
N THR A 106 15.97 -3.07 -13.36
CA THR A 106 16.86 -2.46 -14.37
C THR A 106 16.37 -1.06 -14.74
N PHE A 107 15.07 -0.89 -14.97
CA PHE A 107 14.49 0.41 -15.32
C PHE A 107 14.61 1.43 -14.19
N TYR A 108 14.36 1.03 -12.94
CA TYR A 108 14.43 1.88 -11.76
C TYR A 108 15.83 2.45 -11.53
N MET A 109 16.89 1.70 -11.86
CA MET A 109 18.28 2.20 -11.79
C MET A 109 18.51 3.43 -12.68
N PHE A 110 17.85 3.51 -13.83
CA PHE A 110 18.06 4.60 -14.80
C PHE A 110 16.99 5.70 -14.71
N ALA A 111 15.77 5.36 -14.29
CA ALA A 111 14.63 6.27 -14.37
C ALA A 111 13.70 6.19 -13.12
N PRO A 112 14.21 6.38 -11.89
CA PRO A 112 13.43 6.19 -10.66
C PRO A 112 12.18 7.08 -10.61
N LYS A 113 12.27 8.31 -11.12
CA LYS A 113 11.14 9.23 -11.23
C LYS A 113 10.01 8.64 -12.08
N THR A 114 10.35 8.13 -13.26
CA THR A 114 9.38 7.53 -14.18
C THR A 114 8.81 6.25 -13.59
N SER A 115 9.62 5.46 -12.88
CA SER A 115 9.16 4.25 -12.18
C SER A 115 8.09 4.57 -11.15
N HIS A 116 8.31 5.55 -10.26
CA HIS A 116 7.28 6.00 -9.31
C HIS A 116 6.02 6.51 -10.02
N ARG A 117 6.16 7.26 -11.12
CA ARG A 117 4.99 7.71 -11.90
C ARG A 117 4.23 6.54 -12.55
N ILE A 118 4.91 5.46 -12.95
CA ILE A 118 4.25 4.22 -13.43
C ILE A 118 3.45 3.59 -12.29
N VAL A 119 4.03 3.45 -11.10
CA VAL A 119 3.34 2.90 -9.93
C VAL A 119 2.12 3.74 -9.57
N GLY A 120 2.24 5.07 -9.48
CA GLY A 120 1.09 5.94 -9.20
C GLY A 120 -0.07 5.75 -10.19
N TYR A 121 0.22 5.54 -11.48
CA TYR A 121 -0.83 5.21 -12.47
C TYR A 121 -1.35 3.77 -12.36
N LEU A 122 -0.54 2.81 -11.92
CA LEU A 122 -1.03 1.45 -11.61
C LEU A 122 -2.04 1.51 -10.46
N GLU A 123 -1.78 2.31 -9.45
CA GLU A 123 -2.69 2.41 -8.30
C GLU A 123 -3.99 3.16 -8.64
N GLU A 124 -3.95 4.13 -9.57
CA GLU A 124 -5.18 4.68 -10.15
C GLU A 124 -6.05 3.59 -10.79
N GLU A 125 -5.44 2.65 -11.52
CA GLU A 125 -6.13 1.51 -12.11
C GLU A 125 -6.59 0.49 -11.07
N ALA A 126 -5.87 0.34 -9.96
CA ALA A 126 -6.26 -0.49 -8.82
C ALA A 126 -7.52 0.08 -8.15
N ILE A 127 -7.55 1.39 -7.87
CA ILE A 127 -8.72 2.08 -7.28
C ILE A 127 -9.96 1.91 -8.16
N ILE A 128 -9.82 2.04 -9.48
CA ILE A 128 -10.92 1.80 -10.43
C ILE A 128 -11.39 0.34 -10.34
N SER A 129 -10.46 -0.62 -10.31
CA SER A 129 -10.76 -2.04 -10.24
C SER A 129 -11.49 -2.42 -8.95
N TYR A 130 -11.05 -1.90 -7.80
CA TYR A 130 -11.70 -2.13 -6.52
C TYR A 130 -13.06 -1.43 -6.40
N THR A 131 -13.20 -0.25 -7.00
CA THR A 131 -14.51 0.41 -7.11
C THR A 131 -15.50 -0.42 -7.94
N GLN A 132 -15.03 -1.03 -9.03
CA GLN A 132 -15.85 -1.96 -9.81
C GLN A 132 -16.18 -3.23 -9.01
N MET A 133 -15.22 -3.79 -8.26
CA MET A 133 -15.47 -4.94 -7.39
C MET A 133 -16.53 -4.64 -6.32
N LEU A 134 -16.49 -3.47 -5.69
CA LEU A 134 -17.52 -3.04 -4.73
C LEU A 134 -18.91 -3.00 -5.38
N LYS A 135 -19.01 -2.47 -6.60
CA LYS A 135 -20.27 -2.47 -7.35
C LYS A 135 -20.78 -3.89 -7.63
N GLU A 136 -19.90 -4.81 -8.01
CA GLU A 136 -20.25 -6.21 -8.25
C GLU A 136 -20.72 -6.92 -6.96
N ILE A 137 -20.15 -6.56 -5.80
CA ILE A 137 -20.58 -7.05 -4.48
C ILE A 137 -21.95 -6.48 -4.13
N ASP A 138 -22.15 -5.18 -4.29
CA ASP A 138 -23.40 -4.48 -3.97
C ASP A 138 -24.57 -4.94 -4.84
N GLU A 139 -24.29 -5.32 -6.09
CA GLU A 139 -25.28 -5.89 -7.03
C GLU A 139 -25.43 -7.42 -6.86
N GLY A 140 -24.80 -8.02 -5.84
CA GLY A 140 -24.96 -9.43 -5.48
C GLY A 140 -24.27 -10.43 -6.41
N ARG A 141 -23.45 -9.98 -7.36
CA ARG A 141 -22.72 -10.86 -8.30
C ARG A 141 -21.48 -11.48 -7.66
N ILE A 142 -20.88 -10.82 -6.68
CA ILE A 142 -19.82 -11.38 -5.82
C ILE A 142 -20.40 -11.61 -4.42
N PRO A 143 -20.33 -12.83 -3.86
CA PRO A 143 -20.85 -13.12 -2.52
C PRO A 143 -20.15 -12.30 -1.43
N ASN A 144 -20.91 -11.50 -0.67
CA ASN A 144 -20.42 -10.71 0.45
C ASN A 144 -20.31 -11.53 1.76
N ARG A 145 -19.44 -12.54 1.77
CA ARG A 145 -19.22 -13.42 2.94
C ARG A 145 -18.42 -12.73 4.06
N PRO A 146 -18.30 -13.34 5.26
CA PRO A 146 -17.44 -12.82 6.32
C PRO A 146 -15.98 -12.65 5.87
N ALA A 147 -15.33 -11.60 6.36
CA ALA A 147 -13.93 -11.31 6.10
C ALA A 147 -13.01 -12.39 6.71
N PRO A 148 -11.89 -12.73 6.05
CA PRO A 148 -10.88 -13.61 6.64
C PRO A 148 -10.21 -13.00 7.88
N ASP A 149 -9.86 -13.82 8.87
CA ASP A 149 -9.21 -13.36 10.12
C ASP A 149 -7.91 -12.58 9.87
N ILE A 150 -7.15 -12.94 8.83
CA ILE A 150 -5.92 -12.22 8.44
C ILE A 150 -6.23 -10.75 8.11
N ALA A 151 -7.34 -10.49 7.43
CA ALA A 151 -7.76 -9.15 7.06
C ALA A 151 -8.28 -8.39 8.28
N ILE A 152 -9.12 -9.04 9.08
CA ILE A 152 -9.66 -8.47 10.33
C ILE A 152 -8.52 -8.00 11.23
N ASN A 153 -7.50 -8.84 11.41
CA ASN A 153 -6.37 -8.51 12.27
C ASN A 153 -5.46 -7.44 11.67
N TYR A 154 -5.21 -7.48 10.36
CA TYR A 154 -4.30 -6.54 9.69
C TYR A 154 -4.86 -5.12 9.61
N TRP A 155 -6.11 -4.98 9.16
CA TRP A 155 -6.79 -3.68 9.07
C TRP A 155 -7.57 -3.31 10.34
N ASN A 156 -7.46 -4.10 11.41
CA ASN A 156 -8.17 -3.92 12.67
C ASN A 156 -9.69 -3.71 12.47
N LEU A 157 -10.30 -4.55 11.64
CA LEU A 157 -11.72 -4.46 11.31
C LEU A 157 -12.60 -5.07 12.42
N PRO A 158 -13.89 -4.72 12.51
CA PRO A 158 -14.83 -5.42 13.37
C PRO A 158 -14.91 -6.92 13.02
N LYS A 159 -15.15 -7.78 14.00
CA LYS A 159 -15.32 -9.24 13.77
C LYS A 159 -16.48 -9.59 12.84
N SER A 160 -17.44 -8.69 12.69
CA SER A 160 -18.57 -8.81 11.76
C SER A 160 -18.26 -8.30 10.34
N ALA A 161 -17.03 -7.88 10.07
CA ALA A 161 -16.64 -7.34 8.76
C ALA A 161 -16.84 -8.36 7.64
N THR A 162 -17.17 -7.86 6.46
CA THR A 162 -17.42 -8.67 5.26
C THR A 162 -16.36 -8.44 4.19
N ILE A 163 -16.42 -9.21 3.09
CA ILE A 163 -15.55 -9.00 1.92
C ILE A 163 -15.64 -7.56 1.41
N ARG A 164 -16.82 -6.95 1.42
CA ARG A 164 -17.02 -5.55 1.06
C ARG A 164 -16.17 -4.59 1.91
N ASP A 165 -16.11 -4.79 3.23
CA ASP A 165 -15.35 -3.94 4.14
C ASP A 165 -13.84 -4.09 3.90
N VAL A 166 -13.39 -5.32 3.64
CA VAL A 166 -12.00 -5.60 3.24
C VAL A 166 -11.67 -4.91 1.91
N THR A 167 -12.58 -4.99 0.92
CA THR A 167 -12.39 -4.30 -0.37
C THR A 167 -12.30 -2.78 -0.21
N LEU A 168 -13.06 -2.19 0.72
CA LEU A 168 -12.96 -0.76 1.04
C LEU A 168 -11.62 -0.41 1.67
N ALA A 169 -11.13 -1.22 2.62
CA ALA A 169 -9.85 -1.01 3.28
C ALA A 169 -8.70 -1.08 2.27
N ILE A 170 -8.67 -2.13 1.44
CA ILE A 170 -7.68 -2.28 0.37
C ILE A 170 -7.72 -1.09 -0.59
N ARG A 171 -8.90 -0.69 -1.08
CA ARG A 171 -9.01 0.49 -1.96
C ARG A 171 -8.47 1.78 -1.32
N ALA A 172 -8.56 1.91 0.00
CA ALA A 172 -8.00 3.05 0.70
C ALA A 172 -6.46 3.00 0.73
N ASP A 173 -5.88 1.82 0.92
CA ASP A 173 -4.44 1.60 0.79
C ASP A 173 -3.95 1.98 -0.61
N GLU A 174 -4.65 1.54 -1.66
CA GLU A 174 -4.31 1.91 -3.06
C GLU A 174 -4.31 3.42 -3.31
N ALA A 175 -5.26 4.13 -2.70
CA ALA A 175 -5.30 5.59 -2.79
C ALA A 175 -4.10 6.24 -2.10
N MET A 176 -3.66 5.69 -0.98
CA MET A 176 -2.45 6.13 -0.29
C MET A 176 -1.20 5.85 -1.13
N HIS A 177 -1.07 4.65 -1.71
CA HIS A 177 0.06 4.27 -2.56
C HIS A 177 0.12 5.14 -3.82
N ARG A 178 -1.03 5.42 -4.44
CA ARG A 178 -1.15 6.35 -5.57
C ARG A 178 -0.54 7.72 -5.22
N ASP A 179 -1.02 8.31 -4.13
CA ASP A 179 -0.63 9.66 -3.74
C ASP A 179 0.84 9.72 -3.35
N ALA A 180 1.32 8.71 -2.61
CA ALA A 180 2.72 8.58 -2.23
C ALA A 180 3.64 8.46 -3.46
N ASN A 181 3.31 7.60 -4.42
CA ASN A 181 4.16 7.39 -5.60
C ASN A 181 4.13 8.59 -6.55
N HIS A 182 3.00 9.28 -6.71
CA HIS A 182 2.97 10.53 -7.46
C HIS A 182 3.83 11.62 -6.80
N ASP A 183 3.74 11.77 -5.47
CA ASP A 183 4.57 12.70 -4.69
C ASP A 183 6.05 12.34 -4.77
N PHE A 184 6.42 11.06 -4.68
CA PHE A 184 7.79 10.60 -4.86
C PHE A 184 8.37 10.97 -6.23
N ALA A 185 7.59 10.81 -7.30
CA ALA A 185 8.00 11.28 -8.61
C ALA A 185 8.23 12.80 -8.64
N ASP A 186 7.37 13.60 -8.00
CA ASP A 186 7.51 15.07 -7.94
C ASP A 186 8.68 15.52 -7.04
N ARG A 187 8.96 14.80 -5.96
CA ARG A 187 10.12 15.04 -5.09
C ARG A 187 11.44 14.78 -5.79
N LEU A 188 11.52 13.69 -6.57
CA LEU A 188 12.68 13.41 -7.41
C LEU A 188 12.88 14.48 -8.49
N LEU A 189 11.80 15.06 -9.01
CA LEU A 189 11.88 16.17 -9.95
C LEU A 189 12.36 17.47 -9.30
N THR A 190 11.92 17.75 -8.08
CA THR A 190 12.22 19.00 -7.35
C THR A 190 13.45 18.91 -6.43
N GLY A 191 14.06 17.73 -6.29
CA GLY A 191 15.19 17.47 -5.38
C GLY A 191 14.83 17.45 -3.89
N ARG A 192 13.53 17.37 -3.54
CA ARG A 192 13.03 17.42 -2.15
C ARG A 192 12.87 16.03 -1.53
N GLU A 193 13.98 15.30 -1.44
CA GLU A 193 13.99 13.89 -1.04
C GLU A 193 14.05 13.63 0.49
N ASN A 194 14.00 14.65 1.35
CA ASN A 194 14.00 14.42 2.81
C ASN A 194 12.59 14.55 3.39
N LEU A 195 11.91 13.42 3.59
CA LEU A 195 10.53 13.37 4.12
C LEU A 195 10.44 13.84 5.59
N ARG A 196 11.57 13.83 6.32
CA ARG A 196 11.59 14.21 7.74
C ARG A 196 11.48 15.71 7.98
N LYS A 197 12.02 16.53 7.08
CA LYS A 197 11.99 17.98 7.24
C LYS A 197 10.56 18.51 7.33
N GLU A 198 9.66 17.93 6.55
CA GLU A 198 8.26 18.31 6.55
C GLU A 198 7.51 17.79 7.80
N ALA A 199 7.90 16.63 8.33
CA ALA A 199 7.38 16.12 9.61
C ALA A 199 7.82 16.99 10.79
N GLU A 200 9.07 17.48 10.79
CA GLU A 200 9.57 18.47 11.75
C GLU A 200 8.82 19.81 11.65
N ASP A 201 8.28 20.11 10.47
CA ASP A 201 7.54 21.34 10.23
C ASP A 201 6.08 21.31 10.72
N LEU A 202 5.57 20.14 11.16
CA LEU A 202 4.20 20.00 11.64
C LEU A 202 3.95 20.78 12.94
N PRO A 203 2.80 21.47 13.09
CA PRO A 203 2.49 22.28 14.27
C PRO A 203 2.59 21.51 15.59
N CYS A 204 2.16 20.23 15.59
CA CYS A 204 2.21 19.36 16.76
C CYS A 204 3.64 18.96 17.17
N VAL A 205 4.60 19.00 16.23
CA VAL A 205 6.02 18.73 16.48
C VAL A 205 6.75 20.00 16.89
N LYS A 206 6.46 21.14 16.24
CA LYS A 206 7.05 22.44 16.59
C LYS A 206 6.57 22.98 17.93
N ASN A 207 5.35 22.66 18.32
CA ASN A 207 4.76 23.18 19.55
C ASN A 207 4.03 22.05 20.31
N PRO A 208 4.77 21.20 21.04
CA PRO A 208 4.21 20.03 21.75
C PRO A 208 3.16 20.41 22.81
N SER A 209 3.15 21.68 23.25
CA SER A 209 2.22 22.25 24.22
C SER A 209 1.09 23.07 23.59
N ALA A 210 0.99 23.13 22.26
CA ALA A 210 -0.18 23.70 21.62
C ALA A 210 -1.37 22.77 21.89
N GLU A 211 -2.24 23.17 22.81
CA GLU A 211 -3.52 22.52 23.02
C GLU A 211 -4.21 22.36 21.67
N PHE A 212 -4.57 21.11 21.34
CA PHE A 212 -5.55 20.89 20.28
C PHE A 212 -6.76 21.76 20.61
N PRO A 213 -7.35 22.49 19.65
CA PRO A 213 -8.65 23.08 19.88
C PRO A 213 -9.54 21.93 20.33
N ALA A 214 -9.95 21.99 21.60
CA ALA A 214 -10.75 20.96 22.22
C ALA A 214 -11.86 20.60 21.23
N THR A 215 -12.02 19.31 20.96
CA THR A 215 -13.21 18.80 20.29
C THR A 215 -14.40 19.25 21.12
N ALA A 216 -14.94 20.41 20.78
CA ALA A 216 -16.16 20.94 21.33
C ALA A 216 -17.26 19.96 20.93
N GLY A 217 -17.55 18.97 21.79
CA GLY A 217 -18.74 18.16 21.63
C GLY A 217 -18.76 16.72 22.11
N LEU A 218 -17.71 16.13 22.69
CA LEU A 218 -17.82 14.74 23.22
C LEU A 218 -17.27 14.62 24.64
N LYS A 219 -18.08 15.06 25.62
CA LYS A 219 -17.97 14.58 26.99
C LYS A 219 -18.53 13.15 27.05
N GLY A 220 -17.65 12.18 27.20
CA GLY A 220 -17.97 10.80 27.57
C GLY A 220 -16.97 10.35 28.63
N GLU A 221 -17.49 10.08 29.82
CA GLU A 221 -16.75 9.79 31.05
C GLU A 221 -15.84 8.56 30.91
N TYR A 222 -14.55 8.72 31.22
CA TYR A 222 -13.73 7.62 31.72
C TYR A 222 -13.22 8.01 33.11
N SER A 223 -13.88 7.44 34.12
CA SER A 223 -13.51 7.59 35.51
C SER A 223 -12.20 6.84 35.78
N ASN A 224 -11.21 7.59 36.23
CA ASN A 224 -9.89 7.13 36.61
C ASN A 224 -9.97 6.49 38.00
N ASN A 225 -9.63 5.21 38.15
CA ASN A 225 -9.55 4.56 39.46
C ASN A 225 -8.11 4.10 39.72
N ASN A 226 -7.27 5.07 40.10
CA ASN A 226 -6.01 4.81 40.79
C ASN A 226 -6.32 4.42 42.23
N ASN A 227 -6.10 3.16 42.58
CA ASN A 227 -5.87 2.80 43.98
C ASN A 227 -4.43 2.33 44.19
N ASN A 228 -3.80 3.13 45.03
CA ASN A 228 -2.46 3.09 45.56
C ASN A 228 -2.34 1.95 46.57
N THR A 229 -1.33 1.09 46.47
CA THR A 229 -0.80 0.38 47.64
C THR A 229 0.71 0.34 47.56
N SER A 230 1.32 1.00 48.52
CA SER A 230 2.75 1.12 48.75
C SER A 230 3.37 -0.17 49.29
N ASN A 231 4.63 -0.38 48.92
CA ASN A 231 5.74 -0.81 49.78
C ASN A 231 5.68 -2.22 50.41
N LYS A 232 6.64 -3.08 50.04
CA LYS A 232 7.69 -3.58 50.94
C LYS A 232 8.58 -4.63 50.23
N ASP A 233 9.88 -4.41 50.41
CA ASP A 233 11.02 -5.34 50.47
C ASP A 233 10.74 -6.84 50.29
N VAL A 234 11.67 -7.53 49.61
CA VAL A 234 12.45 -8.67 50.14
C VAL A 234 13.50 -9.09 49.10
N ALA A 235 14.76 -9.07 49.57
CA ALA A 235 15.97 -9.85 49.21
C ALA A 235 16.33 -10.13 47.75
#